data_AF-A0A1V6I7R3-F1
#
_entry.id   AF-A0A1V6I7R3-F1
#
_cell.length_a   1.000
_cell.length_b   1.000
_cell.length_c   1.000
_cell.angle_alpha   90.00
_cell.angle_beta   90.00
_cell.angle_gamma   90.00
#
_symmetry.space_group_name_H-M   'P 1'
#
loop_
_entity.id
_entity.type
_entity.pdbx_description
1 polymer ?
#
loop_
_entity_poly.entity_id
_entity_poly.type
_entity_poly.pdbx_seq_one_letter_code
_entity_poly.pdbx_strand_id
1 'polypeptide(L)'
;MAVLGKQVSGSVDYIDLFTAGIFKFYSEKALQSMIGNGTMMSGAIKLGAGLMSRKFLGRGILGDAVSLGFAIDGVEDILFGLHGGLPRNNEGGW
;
A
#
# COMPACT_ATOMS: atom_id res chain seq x y z
N MET A 1 21.58 -2.81 5.58
CA MET A 1 21.49 -4.25 5.92
C MET A 1 20.39 -4.58 6.95
N ALA A 2 20.16 -3.77 8.00
CA ALA A 2 19.19 -4.10 9.06
C ALA A 2 17.69 -4.09 8.66
N VAL A 3 17.32 -3.54 7.51
CA VAL A 3 15.92 -3.44 7.06
C VAL A 3 15.50 -4.59 6.14
N LEU A 4 16.46 -5.19 5.43
CA LEU A 4 16.21 -6.23 4.41
C LEU A 4 15.95 -7.63 5.00
N GLY A 5 16.29 -7.87 6.27
CA GLY A 5 16.15 -9.17 6.93
C GLY A 5 15.08 -9.23 8.03
N LYS A 6 14.35 -8.12 8.27
CA LYS A 6 13.32 -8.09 9.31
C LYS A 6 12.04 -8.72 8.76
N GLN A 7 11.73 -9.94 9.19
CA GLN A 7 10.42 -10.56 8.92
C GLN A 7 9.31 -9.55 9.29
N VAL A 8 8.57 -9.08 8.29
CA VAL A 8 7.51 -8.08 8.46
C VAL A 8 6.22 -8.71 8.99
N SER A 9 6.16 -10.04 9.08
CA SER A 9 5.00 -10.75 9.58
C SER A 9 5.40 -12.10 10.17
N GLY A 10 5.16 -12.26 11.47
CA GLY A 10 4.56 -13.50 11.92
C GLY A 10 3.18 -13.56 11.28
N SER A 11 2.88 -14.70 10.63
CA SER A 11 1.61 -15.04 9.96
C SER A 11 0.55 -13.93 9.96
N VAL A 12 0.44 -13.20 8.85
CA VAL A 12 -0.70 -12.29 8.59
C VAL A 12 -1.97 -13.13 8.58
N ASP A 13 -2.98 -12.76 9.36
CA ASP A 13 -4.26 -13.47 9.36
C ASP A 13 -5.06 -13.12 8.09
N TYR A 14 -5.95 -14.00 7.64
CA TYR A 14 -6.83 -13.72 6.50
C TYR A 14 -7.74 -12.52 6.76
N ILE A 15 -8.10 -12.25 8.01
CA ILE A 15 -8.84 -11.04 8.40
C ILE A 15 -8.01 -9.79 8.17
N ASP A 16 -6.70 -9.82 8.46
CA ASP A 16 -5.81 -8.70 8.19
C ASP A 16 -5.66 -8.47 6.69
N LEU A 17 -5.56 -9.53 5.90
CA LEU A 17 -5.53 -9.46 4.43
C LEU A 17 -6.81 -8.83 3.88
N PHE A 18 -7.98 -9.28 4.36
CA PHE A 18 -9.26 -8.74 3.92
C PHE A 18 -9.41 -7.26 4.31
N THR A 19 -9.06 -6.92 5.55
CA THR A 19 -9.12 -5.53 6.04
C THR A 19 -8.12 -4.64 5.31
N ALA A 20 -6.93 -5.15 4.97
CA ALA A 20 -5.95 -4.45 4.14
C ALA A 20 -6.49 -4.19 2.73
N GLY A 21 -7.20 -5.15 2.14
CA GLY A 21 -7.85 -4.99 0.84
C GLY A 21 -8.92 -3.90 0.84
N ILE A 22 -9.79 -3.89 1.86
CA ILE A 22 -10.77 -2.81 2.07
C ILE A 22 -10.05 -1.47 2.24
N PHE A 23 -9.04 -1.42 3.10
CA PHE A 23 -8.30 -0.20 3.36
C PHE A 23 -7.67 0.35 2.08
N LYS A 24 -6.98 -0.49 1.30
CA LYS A 24 -6.40 -0.14 0.00
C LYS A 24 -7.43 0.49 -0.93
N PHE A 25 -8.59 -0.14 -1.10
CA PHE A 25 -9.64 0.34 -1.99
C PHE A 25 -10.09 1.77 -1.65
N TYR A 26 -10.27 2.07 -0.36
CA TYR A 26 -10.63 3.41 0.07
C TYR A 26 -9.46 4.38 0.05
N SER A 27 -8.25 3.93 0.41
CA SER A 27 -7.05 4.78 0.45
C SER A 27 -6.62 5.22 -0.94
N GLU A 28 -6.70 4.34 -1.95
CA GLU A 28 -6.43 4.69 -3.35
C GLU A 28 -7.36 5.84 -3.79
N LYS A 29 -8.66 5.72 -3.55
CA LYS A 29 -9.65 6.75 -3.91
C LYS A 29 -9.43 8.07 -3.16
N ALA A 30 -9.08 7.98 -1.88
CA ALA A 30 -8.89 9.17 -1.04
C ALA A 30 -7.60 9.92 -1.38
N LEU A 31 -6.53 9.20 -1.72
CA LEU A 31 -5.18 9.77 -1.88
C LEU A 31 -4.78 9.98 -3.34
N GLN A 32 -5.57 9.49 -4.31
CA GLN A 32 -5.30 9.67 -5.73
C GLN A 32 -5.08 11.14 -6.11
N SER A 33 -5.83 12.08 -5.51
CA SER A 33 -5.70 13.52 -5.80
C SER A 33 -4.49 14.18 -5.12
N MET A 34 -3.97 13.62 -4.03
CA MET A 34 -2.88 14.20 -3.25
C MET A 34 -1.51 13.60 -3.60
N ILE A 35 -1.43 12.27 -3.68
CA ILE A 35 -0.18 11.52 -3.85
C ILE A 35 -0.01 11.05 -5.30
N GLY A 36 -1.09 11.00 -6.06
CA GLY A 36 -1.13 10.36 -7.37
C GLY A 36 -1.34 8.84 -7.27
N ASN A 37 -1.55 8.20 -8.43
CA ASN A 37 -1.74 6.76 -8.53
C ASN A 37 -1.09 6.25 -9.83
N GLY A 38 -0.38 5.13 -9.78
CA GLY A 38 0.27 4.51 -10.93
C GLY A 38 1.62 5.09 -11.35
N THR A 39 2.38 5.72 -10.43
CA THR A 39 3.73 6.26 -10.72
C THR A 39 4.79 5.72 -9.76
N MET A 40 6.07 5.73 -10.17
CA MET A 40 7.16 5.33 -9.26
C MET A 40 7.23 6.21 -8.00
N MET A 41 6.90 7.50 -8.11
CA MET A 41 6.93 8.44 -7.00
C MET A 41 5.79 8.17 -6.01
N SER A 42 4.56 7.99 -6.49
CA SER A 42 3.42 7.64 -5.64
C SER A 42 3.65 6.30 -4.93
N GLY A 43 4.26 5.33 -5.64
CA GLY A 43 4.61 4.04 -5.06
C GLY A 43 5.65 4.11 -3.94
N ALA A 44 6.69 4.92 -4.11
CA ALA A 44 7.68 5.16 -3.05
C ALA A 44 7.07 5.82 -1.81
N ILE A 45 6.17 6.79 -1.99
CA ILE A 45 5.47 7.48 -0.89
C ILE A 45 4.58 6.49 -0.13
N LYS A 46 3.78 5.68 -0.83
CA LYS A 46 2.89 4.68 -0.24
C LYS A 46 3.67 3.59 0.49
N LEU A 47 4.78 3.09 -0.07
CA LEU A 47 5.68 2.17 0.65
C LEU A 47 6.22 2.79 1.95
N GLY A 48 6.64 4.06 1.89
CA GLY A 48 7.08 4.81 3.08
C GLY A 48 5.97 4.92 4.12
N ALA A 49 4.74 5.22 3.71
CA ALA A 49 3.58 5.27 4.59
C ALA A 49 3.28 3.90 5.22
N GLY A 50 3.34 2.81 4.46
CA GLY A 50 3.16 1.44 4.96
C GLY A 50 4.24 0.99 5.94
N LEU A 51 5.49 1.43 5.76
CA LEU A 51 6.59 1.18 6.70
C LEU A 51 6.44 1.95 8.01
N MET A 52 5.89 3.17 7.93
CA MET A 52 5.72 4.04 9.10
C MET A 52 4.40 3.82 9.81
N SER A 53 3.38 3.25 9.17
CA SER A 53 2.03 3.09 9.74
C SER A 53 2.03 2.32 11.06
N ARG A 54 2.82 1.24 11.18
CA ARG A 54 2.93 0.48 12.44
C ARG A 54 3.58 1.26 13.57
N LYS A 55 4.40 2.28 13.26
CA LYS A 55 4.96 3.17 14.29
C LYS A 55 3.89 4.11 14.86
N PHE A 56 2.92 4.51 14.05
CA PHE A 56 1.86 5.46 14.46
C PHE A 56 0.60 4.77 14.98
N LEU A 57 0.21 3.64 14.39
CA LEU A 57 -1.01 2.91 14.69
C LEU A 57 -0.79 1.71 15.62
N GLY A 58 0.47 1.36 15.90
CA GLY A 58 0.82 0.18 16.68
C GLY A 58 0.72 -1.12 15.89
N ARG A 59 0.83 -2.25 16.61
CA ARG A 59 0.64 -3.61 16.08
C ARG A 59 -0.79 -4.07 16.34
N GLY A 60 -1.36 -4.86 15.43
CA GLY A 60 -2.75 -5.33 15.47
C GLY A 60 -3.50 -5.02 14.18
N ILE A 61 -4.74 -5.53 14.07
CA ILE A 61 -5.53 -5.57 12.82
C ILE A 61 -5.50 -4.24 12.04
N LEU A 62 -5.70 -3.10 12.70
CA LEU A 62 -5.69 -1.79 12.02
C LEU A 62 -4.30 -1.38 11.54
N GLY A 63 -3.27 -1.51 12.39
CA GLY A 63 -1.90 -1.14 12.02
C GLY A 63 -1.35 -2.05 10.92
N ASP A 64 -1.69 -3.34 10.99
CA ASP A 64 -1.30 -4.34 10.00
C ASP A 64 -2.06 -4.14 8.68
N ALA A 65 -3.37 -3.87 8.72
CA ALA A 65 -4.18 -3.56 7.54
C ALA A 65 -3.69 -2.30 6.81
N VAL A 66 -3.41 -1.22 7.54
CA VAL A 66 -2.89 0.03 6.96
C VAL A 66 -1.48 -0.17 6.40
N SER A 67 -0.61 -0.88 7.13
CA SER A 67 0.73 -1.23 6.67
C SER A 67 0.71 -2.04 5.38
N LEU A 68 -0.09 -3.10 5.34
CA LEU A 68 -0.23 -3.99 4.19
C LEU A 68 -0.88 -3.29 3.00
N GLY A 69 -1.99 -2.57 3.22
CA GLY A 69 -2.70 -1.87 2.16
C GLY A 69 -1.83 -0.85 1.43
N PHE A 70 -1.13 0.00 2.17
CA PHE A 70 -0.18 0.95 1.59
C PHE A 70 1.04 0.28 0.95
N ALA A 71 1.53 -0.81 1.51
CA ALA A 71 2.67 -1.52 0.95
C ALA A 71 2.32 -2.16 -0.41
N ILE A 72 1.17 -2.83 -0.49
CA ILE A 72 0.67 -3.47 -1.73
C ILE A 72 0.38 -2.41 -2.80
N ASP A 73 -0.33 -1.33 -2.44
CA ASP A 73 -0.62 -0.20 -3.32
C ASP A 73 0.66 0.47 -3.83
N GLY A 74 1.67 0.63 -2.96
CA GLY A 74 2.96 1.18 -3.34
C GLY A 74 3.74 0.31 -4.33
N VAL A 75 3.66 -1.02 -4.18
CA VAL A 75 4.23 -1.96 -5.16
C VAL A 75 3.47 -1.89 -6.49
N GLU A 76 2.14 -1.87 -6.45
CA GLU A 76 1.29 -1.74 -7.64
C GLU A 76 1.65 -0.48 -8.46
N ASP A 77 1.83 0.65 -7.79
CA ASP A 77 2.22 1.91 -8.40
C ASP A 77 3.59 1.88 -9.09
N ILE A 78 4.58 1.26 -8.44
CA ILE A 78 5.92 1.09 -9.03
C ILE A 78 5.83 0.18 -10.24
N LEU A 79 5.09 -0.93 -10.14
CA LEU A 79 4.90 -1.84 -11.27
C LEU A 79 4.19 -1.13 -12.42
N PHE A 80 3.14 -0.35 -12.17
CA PHE A 80 2.47 0.45 -13.19
C PHE A 80 3.41 1.47 -13.84
N GLY A 81 4.19 2.19 -13.05
CA GLY A 81 5.18 3.14 -13.53
C GLY A 81 6.26 2.49 -14.39
N LEU A 82 6.71 1.27 -14.02
CA LEU A 82 7.71 0.50 -14.78
C LEU A 82 7.14 -0.09 -16.08
N HIS A 83 5.86 -0.45 -16.12
CA HIS A 83 5.19 -0.99 -17.31
C HIS A 83 4.75 0.10 -18.31
N GLY A 84 5.29 1.31 -18.19
CA GLY A 84 5.10 2.39 -19.17
C GLY A 84 3.92 3.32 -18.86
N GLY A 85 3.36 3.29 -17.65
CA GLY A 85 2.37 4.27 -17.21
C GLY A 85 1.13 4.31 -18.10
N LEU A 86 0.68 3.16 -18.60
CA LEU A 86 -0.62 3.05 -19.26
C LEU A 86 -1.64 3.74 -18.33
N PRO A 87 -2.35 4.77 -18.82
CA PRO A 87 -3.21 5.55 -17.96
C PRO A 87 -4.21 4.59 -17.32
N ARG A 88 -4.18 4.55 -15.98
CA ARG A 88 -5.28 4.00 -15.20
C ARG A 88 -6.42 4.99 -15.41
N ASN A 89 -7.09 4.86 -16.56
CA ASN A 89 -8.25 5.64 -16.92
C ASN A 89 -9.18 5.59 -15.71
N ASN A 90 -9.76 6.73 -15.35
CA ASN A 90 -10.65 6.91 -14.19
C ASN A 90 -11.95 6.11 -14.35
N GLU A 91 -11.86 4.80 -14.46
CA GLU A 91 -12.97 3.88 -14.60
C GLU A 91 -12.76 2.79 -13.54
N GLY A 92 -13.67 2.75 -12.57
CA GLY A 92 -13.72 1.67 -11.61
C GLY A 92 -13.84 0.33 -12.33
N GLY A 93 -13.02 -0.63 -11.93
CA GLY A 93 -12.96 -1.99 -12.46
C GLY A 93 -11.50 -2.40 -12.60
N TRP A 94 -10.94 -3.31 -11.80
CA TRP A 94 -11.50 -4.38 -10.98
C TRP A 94 -10.77 -4.43 -9.64
#